data_AF-A0AAV5BNZ8-F1
#
_entry.id   AF-A0AAV5BNZ8-F1
#
_cell.length_a   1.000
_cell.length_b   1.000
_cell.length_c   1.000
_cell.angle_alpha   90.00
_cell.angle_beta   90.00
_cell.angle_gamma   90.00
#
_symmetry.space_group_name_H-M   'P 1'
#
loop_
_entity.id
_entity.type
_entity.pdbx_description
1 polymer ?
#
loop_
_entity_poly.entity_id
_entity_poly.type
_entity_poly.pdbx_seq_one_letter_code
_entity_poly.pdbx_strand_id
1 'polypeptide(L)'
;MEMAAASATVIARLPEELLSAAISLTSPRDACRAATVSPAFRDAANSDAVWSYFLPRERDLPPLAEGELDPAPPSKKALFMRLSNSDVPVLLADGRVSMWLDRESGAKCYMLSARALCIIWGDTPRYWRWIPLNDSSRFAEAAELRQVWWLEIRGKMHSQMLSQNTKYAAYMVFKMNEYHYGLDSPLQEAVVLIGENKSIRKACLPGYDTEDVQEMPENDRTWVQPRMRPVRIFRRRNRRVPPPEADVQLPQKRADGWMELELGEFFIEGADDGEVSISLTETS
;
A
#
# COMPACT_ATOMS: atom_id res chain seq x y z
N MET A 1 55.05 -7.91 31.38
CA MET A 1 54.43 -7.14 30.27
C MET A 1 53.76 -8.19 29.40
N GLU A 2 52.57 -8.59 29.79
CA GLU A 2 51.85 -9.73 29.23
C GLU A 2 50.76 -9.17 28.32
N MET A 3 50.95 -9.35 27.01
CA MET A 3 49.97 -8.98 25.99
C MET A 3 48.80 -9.96 26.12
N ALA A 4 47.67 -9.47 26.64
CA ALA A 4 46.41 -10.19 26.60
C ALA A 4 45.98 -10.35 25.14
N ALA A 5 46.19 -11.54 24.57
CA ALA A 5 45.59 -11.94 23.31
C ALA A 5 44.09 -12.06 23.54
N ALA A 6 43.34 -11.04 23.10
CA ALA A 6 41.89 -11.10 23.06
C ALA A 6 41.48 -12.37 22.29
N SER A 7 40.69 -13.23 22.93
CA SER A 7 40.09 -14.41 22.33
C SER A 7 39.20 -13.97 21.17
N ALA A 8 39.75 -13.93 19.96
CA ALA A 8 38.98 -13.73 18.75
C ALA A 8 38.00 -14.91 18.65
N THR A 9 36.71 -14.62 18.72
CA THR A 9 35.65 -15.61 18.50
C THR A 9 35.91 -16.36 17.20
N VAL A 10 35.61 -17.67 17.14
CA VAL A 10 35.89 -18.54 15.98
C VAL A 10 35.37 -17.94 14.66
N ILE A 11 34.29 -17.17 14.74
CA ILE A 11 33.65 -16.49 13.61
C ILE A 11 34.49 -15.32 13.05
N ALA A 12 35.33 -14.68 13.86
CA ALA A 12 36.25 -13.63 13.43
C ALA A 12 37.47 -14.17 12.65
N ARG A 13 37.61 -15.49 12.55
CA ARG A 13 38.61 -16.15 11.70
C ARG A 13 38.07 -16.49 10.31
N LEU A 14 36.77 -16.29 10.05
CA LEU A 14 36.21 -16.50 8.73
C LEU A 14 36.62 -15.34 7.79
N PRO A 15 36.99 -15.63 6.54
CA PRO A 15 37.16 -14.61 5.51
C PRO A 15 35.87 -13.80 5.31
N GLU A 16 36.01 -12.52 5.02
CA GLU A 16 34.89 -11.59 4.80
C GLU A 16 33.98 -12.07 3.66
N GLU A 17 34.53 -12.77 2.67
CA GLU A 17 33.80 -13.31 1.54
C GLU A 17 32.80 -14.40 1.96
N LEU A 18 33.17 -15.25 2.93
CA LEU A 18 32.25 -16.27 3.45
C LEU A 18 31.16 -15.65 4.31
N LEU A 19 31.49 -14.62 5.09
CA LEU A 19 30.50 -13.85 5.85
C LEU A 19 29.53 -13.14 4.90
N SER A 20 30.04 -12.50 3.86
CA SER A 20 29.24 -11.78 2.86
C SER A 20 28.35 -12.75 2.08
N ALA A 21 28.88 -13.90 1.65
CA ALA A 21 28.09 -14.93 0.99
C ALA A 21 26.96 -15.45 1.89
N ALA A 22 27.24 -15.74 3.16
CA ALA A 22 26.23 -16.20 4.11
C ALA A 22 25.15 -15.12 4.35
N ILE A 23 25.54 -13.86 4.55
CA ILE A 23 24.62 -12.74 4.78
C ILE A 23 23.76 -12.46 3.54
N SER A 24 24.32 -12.59 2.34
CA SER A 24 23.60 -12.35 1.08
C SER A 24 22.43 -13.32 0.83
N LEU A 25 22.43 -14.47 1.51
CA LEU A 25 21.36 -15.48 1.45
C LEU A 25 20.26 -15.24 2.50
N THR A 26 20.35 -14.17 3.28
CA THR A 26 19.38 -13.80 4.31
C THR A 26 18.45 -12.68 3.82
N SER A 27 17.78 -11.98 4.73
CA SER A 27 16.97 -10.80 4.40
C SER A 27 17.75 -9.49 4.60
N PRO A 28 17.33 -8.37 3.97
CA PRO A 28 17.87 -7.04 4.26
C PRO A 28 17.84 -6.70 5.77
N ARG A 29 16.78 -7.14 6.45
CA ARG A 29 16.60 -6.99 7.90
C ARG A 29 17.67 -7.76 8.68
N ASP A 30 17.94 -9.00 8.31
CA ASP A 30 18.94 -9.83 8.96
C ASP A 30 20.37 -9.34 8.69
N ALA A 31 20.65 -8.81 7.49
CA ALA A 31 21.91 -8.14 7.23
C ALA A 31 22.14 -6.91 8.13
N CYS A 32 21.09 -6.10 8.35
CA CYS A 32 21.17 -4.97 9.28
C CYS A 32 21.42 -5.43 10.73
N ARG A 33 20.81 -6.54 11.16
CA ARG A 33 21.07 -7.14 12.48
C ARG A 33 22.48 -7.69 12.57
N ALA A 34 22.95 -8.40 11.55
CA ALA A 34 24.30 -8.96 11.47
C ALA A 34 25.35 -7.85 11.65
N ALA A 35 25.15 -6.68 11.03
CA ALA A 35 26.07 -5.54 11.13
C ALA A 35 26.32 -5.02 12.56
N THR A 36 25.48 -5.39 13.53
CA THR A 36 25.63 -5.01 14.94
C THR A 36 26.45 -6.01 15.76
N VAL A 37 26.75 -7.19 15.22
CA VAL A 37 27.40 -8.30 15.95
C VAL A 37 28.89 -8.02 16.22
N SER A 38 29.63 -7.59 15.20
CA SER A 38 31.06 -7.27 15.29
C SER A 38 31.51 -6.37 14.14
N PRO A 39 32.72 -5.77 14.19
CA PRO A 39 33.27 -5.01 13.07
C PRO A 39 33.35 -5.84 11.78
N ALA A 40 33.84 -7.08 11.84
CA ALA A 40 33.92 -7.95 10.65
C ALA A 40 32.53 -8.24 10.04
N PHE A 41 31.50 -8.45 10.87
CA PHE A 41 30.13 -8.59 10.38
C PHE A 41 29.58 -7.28 9.81
N ARG A 42 29.94 -6.14 10.39
CA ARG A 42 29.54 -4.83 9.89
C ARG A 42 30.10 -4.57 8.51
N ASP A 43 31.37 -4.86 8.29
CA ASP A 43 32.03 -4.64 7.01
C ASP A 43 31.40 -5.54 5.94
N ALA A 44 31.30 -6.84 6.21
CA ALA A 44 30.65 -7.81 5.33
C ALA A 44 29.18 -7.44 5.03
N ALA A 45 28.37 -7.12 6.05
CA ALA A 45 26.95 -6.82 5.90
C ALA A 45 26.67 -5.49 5.17
N ASN A 46 27.63 -4.57 5.14
CA ASN A 46 27.50 -3.30 4.43
C ASN A 46 28.11 -3.33 3.01
N SER A 47 28.71 -4.46 2.61
CA SER A 47 29.33 -4.60 1.31
C SER A 47 28.30 -4.59 0.16
N ASP A 48 28.66 -3.99 -0.97
CA ASP A 48 27.82 -4.04 -2.17
C ASP A 48 27.65 -5.47 -2.72
N ALA A 49 28.53 -6.40 -2.37
CA ALA A 49 28.36 -7.81 -2.66
C ALA A 49 27.06 -8.33 -2.04
N VAL A 50 26.84 -8.08 -0.74
CA VAL A 50 25.60 -8.45 -0.04
C VAL A 50 24.39 -7.75 -0.62
N TRP A 51 24.43 -6.41 -0.72
CA TRP A 51 23.25 -5.63 -1.13
C TRP A 51 22.85 -5.84 -2.60
N SER A 52 23.74 -6.40 -3.42
CA SER A 52 23.40 -6.80 -4.79
C SER A 52 22.41 -7.95 -4.88
N TYR A 53 22.29 -8.78 -3.84
CA TYR A 53 21.31 -9.87 -3.77
C TYR A 53 19.95 -9.41 -3.26
N PHE A 54 19.91 -8.31 -2.51
CA PHE A 54 18.69 -7.72 -1.97
C PHE A 54 17.99 -6.76 -2.93
N LEU A 55 18.74 -6.24 -3.90
CA LEU A 55 18.19 -5.42 -4.97
C LEU A 55 17.67 -6.32 -6.10
N PRO A 56 16.54 -5.96 -6.73
CA PRO A 56 16.21 -6.53 -8.03
C PRO A 56 17.36 -6.28 -9.01
N ARG A 57 17.61 -7.22 -9.92
CA ARG A 57 18.64 -7.00 -10.95
C ARG A 57 18.24 -5.78 -11.76
N GLU A 58 19.21 -5.00 -12.23
CA GLU A 58 18.94 -3.74 -12.94
C GLU A 58 18.00 -3.92 -14.14
N ARG A 59 18.11 -5.03 -14.87
CA ARG A 59 17.22 -5.39 -15.99
C ARG A 59 15.79 -5.76 -15.57
N ASP A 60 15.59 -6.14 -14.31
CA ASP A 60 14.30 -6.54 -13.73
C ASP A 60 13.61 -5.32 -13.07
N LEU A 61 14.30 -4.18 -12.97
CA LEU A 61 13.72 -2.92 -12.53
C LEU A 61 13.00 -2.25 -13.71
N PRO A 62 11.75 -1.81 -13.53
CA PRO A 62 11.09 -0.98 -14.53
C PRO A 62 11.81 0.37 -14.68
N PRO A 63 11.70 1.01 -15.85
CA PRO A 63 12.29 2.34 -16.06
C PRO A 63 11.67 3.36 -15.11
N LEU A 64 12.52 4.02 -14.33
CA LEU A 64 12.12 5.07 -13.39
C LEU A 64 11.95 6.41 -14.10
N ALA A 65 11.16 7.31 -13.51
CA ALA A 65 11.04 8.68 -13.96
C ALA A 65 12.38 9.44 -13.79
N GLU A 66 12.56 10.47 -14.62
CA GLU A 66 13.75 11.32 -14.58
C GLU A 66 13.90 12.00 -13.21
N GLY A 67 15.10 12.00 -12.66
CA GLY A 67 15.42 12.63 -11.37
C GLY A 67 15.13 11.78 -10.11
N GLU A 68 14.43 10.64 -10.20
CA GLU A 68 14.08 9.83 -9.01
C GLU A 68 15.30 9.28 -8.25
N LEU A 69 16.42 9.10 -8.94
CA LEU A 69 17.66 8.60 -8.34
C LEU A 69 18.75 9.66 -8.20
N ASP A 70 18.44 10.94 -8.39
CA ASP A 70 19.42 12.03 -8.29
C ASP A 70 19.48 12.64 -6.88
N PRO A 71 20.69 12.85 -6.30
CA PRO A 71 21.98 12.39 -6.79
C PRO A 71 22.13 10.88 -6.67
N ALA A 72 22.87 10.27 -7.60
CA ALA A 72 23.09 8.83 -7.65
C ALA A 72 23.47 8.25 -6.27
N PRO A 73 22.85 7.14 -5.83
CA PRO A 73 23.18 6.55 -4.53
C PRO A 73 24.66 6.15 -4.46
N PRO A 74 25.35 6.42 -3.34
CA PRO A 74 26.79 6.13 -3.20
C PRO A 74 27.12 4.64 -3.03
N SER A 75 26.12 3.79 -2.78
CA SER A 75 26.27 2.33 -2.63
C SER A 75 24.96 1.62 -2.92
N LYS A 76 25.01 0.29 -3.11
CA LYS A 76 23.80 -0.54 -3.30
C LYS A 76 22.92 -0.55 -2.05
N LYS A 77 23.53 -0.48 -0.86
CA LYS A 77 22.79 -0.27 0.38
C LYS A 77 22.03 1.06 0.37
N ALA A 78 22.69 2.15 -0.05
CA ALA A 78 22.03 3.45 -0.12
C ALA A 78 20.91 3.46 -1.17
N LEU A 79 21.09 2.76 -2.30
CA LEU A 79 20.05 2.56 -3.30
C LEU A 79 18.85 1.79 -2.71
N PHE A 80 19.08 0.68 -1.99
CA PHE A 80 18.01 -0.07 -1.34
C PHE A 80 17.25 0.79 -0.32
N MET A 81 17.96 1.55 0.51
CA MET A 81 17.34 2.44 1.50
C MET A 81 16.48 3.52 0.84
N ARG A 82 16.91 4.03 -0.33
CA ARG A 82 16.11 4.99 -1.10
C ARG A 82 14.86 4.35 -1.69
N LEU A 83 15.01 3.18 -2.32
CA LEU A 83 13.90 2.46 -2.93
C LEU A 83 12.92 1.88 -1.90
N SER A 84 13.33 1.66 -0.65
CA SER A 84 12.48 1.14 0.43
C SER A 84 11.88 2.23 1.32
N ASN A 85 11.96 3.49 0.89
CA ASN A 85 11.26 4.58 1.56
C ASN A 85 9.80 4.66 1.09
N SER A 86 8.89 4.05 1.85
CA SER A 86 7.45 4.03 1.55
C SER A 86 6.79 5.42 1.57
N ASP A 87 7.39 6.42 2.23
CA ASP A 87 6.85 7.78 2.29
C ASP A 87 7.09 8.54 0.98
N VAL A 88 8.12 8.16 0.23
CA VAL A 88 8.51 8.78 -1.03
C VAL A 88 8.81 7.67 -2.06
N PRO A 89 7.79 6.90 -2.48
CA PRO A 89 7.99 5.83 -3.46
C PRO A 89 8.38 6.43 -4.81
N VAL A 90 9.27 5.76 -5.54
CA VAL A 90 9.79 6.26 -6.83
C VAL A 90 8.74 6.14 -7.93
N LEU A 91 8.63 7.13 -8.80
CA LEU A 91 7.74 7.06 -9.96
C LEU A 91 8.38 6.26 -11.10
N LEU A 92 7.56 5.50 -11.81
CA LEU A 92 7.94 4.90 -13.09
C LEU A 92 7.88 5.95 -14.21
N ALA A 93 8.51 5.64 -15.35
CA ALA A 93 8.72 6.59 -16.45
C ALA A 93 7.44 7.28 -16.97
N ASP A 94 6.26 6.65 -16.83
CA ASP A 94 4.98 7.23 -17.25
C ASP A 94 4.32 8.15 -16.19
N GLY A 95 4.89 8.19 -14.97
CA GLY A 95 4.37 8.94 -13.83
C GLY A 95 3.04 8.43 -13.27
N ARG A 96 2.53 7.29 -13.75
CA ARG A 96 1.21 6.76 -13.36
C ARG A 96 1.29 5.62 -12.36
N VAL A 97 2.46 5.03 -12.22
CA VAL A 97 2.74 3.97 -11.25
C VAL A 97 3.91 4.42 -10.38
N SER A 98 3.80 4.23 -9.08
CA SER A 98 4.93 4.36 -8.16
C SER A 98 5.33 2.99 -7.63
N MET A 99 6.60 2.86 -7.25
CA MET A 99 7.19 1.61 -6.79
C MET A 99 8.06 1.88 -5.55
N TRP A 100 8.12 0.90 -4.67
CA TRP A 100 9.10 0.83 -3.58
C TRP A 100 9.46 -0.63 -3.31
N LEU A 101 10.50 -0.85 -2.52
CA LEU A 101 10.85 -2.17 -2.01
C LEU A 101 10.33 -2.33 -0.59
N ASP A 102 9.72 -3.48 -0.31
CA ASP A 102 9.41 -3.87 1.06
C ASP A 102 10.71 -3.93 1.88
N ARG A 103 10.70 -3.31 3.06
CA ARG A 103 11.91 -3.18 3.89
C ARG A 103 12.40 -4.50 4.46
N GLU A 104 11.49 -5.43 4.69
CA GLU A 104 11.82 -6.70 5.34
C GLU A 104 12.26 -7.76 4.33
N SER A 105 11.53 -7.90 3.23
CA SER A 105 11.74 -8.94 2.22
C SER A 105 12.52 -8.46 0.99
N GLY A 106 12.53 -7.16 0.70
CA GLY A 106 13.03 -6.63 -0.57
C GLY A 106 12.09 -6.87 -1.77
N ALA A 107 10.87 -7.37 -1.53
CA ALA A 107 9.88 -7.56 -2.59
C ALA A 107 9.45 -6.22 -3.22
N LYS A 108 9.18 -6.23 -4.52
CA LYS A 108 8.69 -5.04 -5.24
C LYS A 108 7.24 -4.76 -4.85
N CYS A 109 6.95 -3.53 -4.44
CA CYS A 109 5.61 -3.03 -4.14
C CYS A 109 5.25 -1.93 -5.13
N TYR A 110 3.96 -1.81 -5.46
CA TYR A 110 3.48 -0.85 -6.44
C TYR A 110 2.21 -0.14 -5.98
N MET A 111 2.03 1.08 -6.46
CA MET A 111 0.77 1.81 -6.36
C MET A 111 0.41 2.36 -7.74
N LEU A 112 -0.83 2.10 -8.16
CA LEU A 112 -1.38 2.64 -9.40
C LEU A 112 -2.10 3.95 -9.09
N SER A 113 -1.83 4.99 -9.87
CA SER A 113 -2.63 6.22 -9.84
C SER A 113 -4.03 5.97 -10.37
N ALA A 114 -4.98 6.86 -10.04
CA ALA A 114 -6.32 6.82 -10.62
C ALA A 114 -6.30 6.88 -12.16
N ARG A 115 -5.29 7.51 -12.78
CA ARG A 115 -5.09 7.57 -14.23
C ARG A 115 -4.58 6.27 -14.85
N ALA A 116 -4.05 5.35 -14.05
CA ALA A 116 -3.70 4.01 -14.48
C ALA A 116 -4.87 3.02 -14.37
N LEU A 117 -5.97 3.42 -13.73
CA LEU A 117 -7.16 2.58 -13.56
C LEU A 117 -8.16 2.80 -14.70
N CYS A 118 -8.91 1.74 -15.03
CA CYS A 118 -10.11 1.83 -15.84
C CYS A 118 -11.31 2.12 -14.93
N ILE A 119 -11.77 3.37 -14.94
CA ILE A 119 -12.92 3.83 -14.16
C ILE A 119 -14.10 4.00 -15.13
N ILE A 120 -15.18 3.23 -14.93
CA ILE A 120 -16.35 3.34 -15.79
C ILE A 120 -16.99 4.73 -15.62
N TRP A 121 -17.22 5.38 -16.76
CA TRP A 121 -17.61 6.79 -16.87
C TRP A 121 -16.57 7.81 -16.36
N GLY A 122 -15.32 7.42 -16.09
CA GLY A 122 -14.28 8.29 -15.53
C GLY A 122 -14.01 9.58 -16.32
N ASP A 123 -14.23 9.55 -17.64
CA ASP A 123 -14.08 10.70 -18.52
C ASP A 123 -15.39 11.50 -18.73
N THR A 124 -16.45 11.18 -17.99
CA THR A 124 -17.75 11.86 -18.06
C THR A 124 -17.90 12.83 -16.90
N PRO A 125 -17.81 14.17 -17.11
CA PRO A 125 -17.78 15.18 -16.04
C PRO A 125 -19.05 15.23 -15.16
N ARG A 126 -20.15 14.66 -15.66
CA ARG A 126 -21.39 14.50 -14.90
C ARG A 126 -21.20 13.55 -13.71
N TYR A 127 -20.38 12.52 -13.89
CA TYR A 127 -20.23 11.42 -12.95
C TYR A 127 -18.92 11.49 -12.16
N TRP A 128 -17.84 11.88 -12.83
CA TRP A 128 -16.51 11.97 -12.25
C TRP A 128 -15.89 13.34 -12.48
N ARG A 129 -15.03 13.77 -11.55
CA ARG A 129 -14.19 14.95 -11.71
C ARG A 129 -12.74 14.56 -11.42
N TRP A 130 -11.84 14.91 -12.31
CA TRP A 130 -10.41 14.80 -12.04
C TRP A 130 -9.97 16.02 -11.22
N ILE A 131 -9.40 15.77 -10.05
CA ILE A 131 -8.97 16.81 -9.12
C ILE A 131 -7.45 16.76 -8.96
N PRO A 132 -6.77 17.91 -8.88
CA PRO A 132 -5.36 17.92 -8.54
C PRO A 132 -5.18 17.44 -7.10
N LEU A 133 -4.15 16.64 -6.87
CA LEU A 133 -3.69 16.32 -5.52
C LEU A 133 -2.57 17.29 -5.14
N ASN A 134 -2.60 17.73 -3.88
CA ASN A 134 -1.60 18.61 -3.30
C ASN A 134 -0.26 17.87 -3.17
N ASP A 135 0.81 18.60 -2.86
CA ASP A 135 2.21 18.13 -2.74
C ASP A 135 2.42 16.93 -1.77
N SER A 136 1.42 16.55 -0.98
CA SER A 136 1.44 15.34 -0.15
C SER A 136 1.27 14.03 -0.92
N SER A 137 0.90 14.08 -2.20
CA SER A 137 0.74 12.90 -3.07
C SER A 137 1.84 12.82 -4.12
N ARG A 138 2.34 11.61 -4.40
CA ARG A 138 3.26 11.38 -5.52
C ARG A 138 2.58 11.50 -6.89
N PHE A 139 1.26 11.32 -6.95
CA PHE A 139 0.48 11.46 -8.18
C PHE A 139 -0.17 12.84 -8.26
N ALA A 140 -0.19 13.41 -9.46
CA ALA A 140 -0.71 14.76 -9.71
C ALA A 140 -2.24 14.87 -9.60
N GLU A 141 -2.99 13.79 -9.86
CA GLU A 141 -4.45 13.82 -9.94
C GLU A 141 -5.09 12.63 -9.24
N ALA A 142 -6.31 12.84 -8.72
CA ALA A 142 -7.24 11.79 -8.28
C ALA A 142 -8.57 11.90 -9.03
N ALA A 143 -9.33 10.79 -9.04
CA ALA A 143 -10.71 10.76 -9.54
C ALA A 143 -11.69 10.94 -8.37
N GLU A 144 -12.46 12.02 -8.40
CA GLU A 144 -13.54 12.29 -7.45
C GLU A 144 -14.87 11.83 -8.03
N LEU A 145 -15.52 10.93 -7.32
CA LEU A 145 -16.86 10.45 -7.64
C LEU A 145 -17.91 11.52 -7.25
N ARG A 146 -18.73 11.95 -8.22
CA ARG A 146 -19.83 12.90 -7.98
C ARG A 146 -21.17 12.19 -7.78
N GLN A 147 -21.53 11.34 -8.73
CA GLN A 147 -22.74 10.51 -8.73
C GLN A 147 -22.57 9.44 -9.80
N VAL A 148 -23.02 8.22 -9.56
CA VAL A 148 -23.12 7.15 -10.57
C VAL A 148 -24.34 6.29 -10.26
N TRP A 149 -24.78 5.52 -11.25
CA TRP A 149 -25.81 4.50 -11.03
C TRP A 149 -25.24 3.20 -10.46
N TRP A 150 -24.01 2.86 -10.85
CA TRP A 150 -23.22 1.82 -10.23
C TRP A 150 -21.73 2.18 -10.25
N LEU A 151 -20.99 1.73 -9.24
CA LEU A 151 -19.53 1.87 -9.18
C LEU A 151 -18.83 0.69 -9.85
N GLU A 152 -17.87 0.97 -10.73
CA GLU A 152 -17.00 -0.04 -11.33
C GLU A 152 -15.62 0.55 -11.63
N ILE A 153 -14.62 -0.02 -10.96
CA ILE A 153 -13.20 0.35 -11.10
C ILE A 153 -12.40 -0.91 -11.34
N ARG A 154 -11.52 -0.88 -12.35
CA ARG A 154 -10.65 -2.01 -12.70
C ARG A 154 -9.20 -1.56 -12.79
N GLY A 155 -8.30 -2.36 -12.24
CA GLY A 155 -6.85 -2.21 -12.34
C GLY A 155 -6.23 -3.47 -12.94
N LYS A 156 -5.10 -3.29 -13.62
CA LYS A 156 -4.35 -4.38 -14.24
C LYS A 156 -2.87 -4.18 -14.02
N MET A 157 -2.15 -5.26 -13.81
CA MET A 157 -0.70 -5.25 -13.66
C MET A 157 -0.10 -6.55 -14.19
N HIS A 158 0.99 -6.45 -14.94
CA HIS A 158 1.67 -7.63 -15.44
C HIS A 158 2.41 -8.36 -14.31
N SER A 159 2.26 -9.68 -14.18
CA SER A 159 2.88 -10.47 -13.09
C SER A 159 4.40 -10.34 -13.04
N GLN A 160 5.06 -10.24 -14.19
CA GLN A 160 6.51 -9.97 -14.35
C GLN A 160 7.00 -8.70 -13.63
N MET A 161 6.12 -7.71 -13.41
CA MET A 161 6.48 -6.53 -12.63
C MET A 161 6.63 -6.86 -11.14
N LEU A 162 5.95 -7.88 -10.65
CA LEU A 162 5.97 -8.31 -9.25
C LEU A 162 7.17 -9.21 -8.94
N SER A 163 7.44 -9.43 -7.66
CA SER A 163 8.43 -10.40 -7.21
C SER A 163 7.86 -11.81 -7.26
N GLN A 164 8.66 -12.77 -7.74
CA GLN A 164 8.27 -14.18 -7.80
C GLN A 164 8.22 -14.82 -6.41
N ASN A 165 7.52 -15.95 -6.30
CA ASN A 165 7.36 -16.73 -5.07
C ASN A 165 6.95 -15.85 -3.88
N THR A 166 6.09 -14.86 -4.13
CA THR A 166 5.72 -13.82 -3.16
C THR A 166 4.20 -13.72 -3.08
N LYS A 167 3.70 -13.65 -1.84
CA LYS A 167 2.28 -13.39 -1.56
C LYS A 167 2.04 -11.88 -1.57
N TYR A 168 1.06 -11.46 -2.36
CA TYR A 168 0.63 -10.08 -2.47
C TYR A 168 -0.79 -9.90 -1.94
N ALA A 169 -1.06 -8.69 -1.47
CA ALA A 169 -2.41 -8.21 -1.18
C ALA A 169 -2.66 -6.93 -1.99
N ALA A 170 -3.84 -6.84 -2.59
CA ALA A 170 -4.29 -5.67 -3.33
C ALA A 170 -5.13 -4.78 -2.42
N TYR A 171 -4.88 -3.48 -2.46
CA TYR A 171 -5.62 -2.49 -1.67
C TYR A 171 -6.16 -1.38 -2.57
N MET A 172 -7.37 -0.89 -2.25
CA MET A 172 -7.88 0.37 -2.78
C MET A 172 -7.63 1.48 -1.78
N VAL A 173 -7.00 2.56 -2.24
CA VAL A 173 -6.74 3.75 -1.43
C VAL A 173 -7.66 4.88 -1.86
N PHE A 174 -8.44 5.45 -0.93
CA PHE A 174 -9.43 6.48 -1.23
C PHE A 174 -9.73 7.40 -0.04
N LYS A 175 -10.46 8.49 -0.30
CA LYS A 175 -11.00 9.39 0.73
C LYS A 175 -12.50 9.51 0.56
N MET A 176 -13.21 9.71 1.66
CA MET A 176 -14.65 9.94 1.68
C MET A 176 -14.93 11.35 2.17
N ASN A 177 -15.77 12.08 1.44
CA ASN A 177 -16.27 13.37 1.89
C ASN A 177 -17.25 13.17 3.06
N GLU A 178 -17.31 14.14 3.98
CA GLU A 178 -18.23 14.10 5.14
C GLU A 178 -19.70 13.87 4.73
N TYR A 179 -20.08 14.36 3.56
CA TYR A 179 -21.45 14.29 3.03
C TYR A 179 -21.67 13.21 1.95
N HIS A 180 -20.90 12.12 1.95
CA HIS A 180 -21.10 10.99 1.02
C HIS A 180 -22.42 10.23 1.26
N TYR A 181 -23.00 9.64 0.21
CA TYR A 181 -24.18 8.77 0.28
C TYR A 181 -24.18 7.76 -0.88
N GLY A 182 -24.92 6.65 -0.75
CA GLY A 182 -25.21 5.73 -1.86
C GLY A 182 -24.21 4.61 -2.08
N LEU A 183 -23.10 4.57 -1.34
CA LEU A 183 -22.10 3.48 -1.41
C LEU A 183 -22.24 2.48 -0.25
N ASP A 184 -23.22 2.67 0.64
CA ASP A 184 -23.52 1.79 1.77
C ASP A 184 -24.43 0.61 1.38
N SER A 185 -25.12 0.71 0.24
CA SER A 185 -25.92 -0.36 -0.33
C SER A 185 -26.16 -0.10 -1.82
N PRO A 186 -25.93 -1.09 -2.71
CA PRO A 186 -25.44 -2.44 -2.43
C PRO A 186 -23.96 -2.47 -2.00
N LEU A 187 -23.52 -3.61 -1.43
CA LEU A 187 -22.11 -3.80 -1.10
C LEU A 187 -21.28 -3.87 -2.40
N GLN A 188 -19.99 -3.55 -2.28
CA GLN A 188 -19.07 -3.72 -3.37
C GLN A 188 -18.46 -5.13 -3.35
N GLU A 189 -18.31 -5.74 -4.51
CA GLU A 189 -17.56 -6.97 -4.72
C GLU A 189 -16.17 -6.62 -5.27
N ALA A 190 -15.16 -6.99 -4.49
CA ALA A 190 -13.77 -6.94 -4.90
C ALA A 190 -13.36 -8.29 -5.48
N VAL A 191 -12.75 -8.29 -6.66
CA VAL A 191 -12.27 -9.49 -7.34
C VAL A 191 -10.81 -9.30 -7.71
N VAL A 192 -9.97 -10.27 -7.37
CA VAL A 192 -8.59 -10.37 -7.83
C VAL A 192 -8.43 -11.65 -8.63
N LEU A 193 -7.92 -11.53 -9.85
CA LEU A 193 -7.72 -12.62 -10.80
C LEU A 193 -6.23 -12.69 -11.18
N ILE A 194 -5.67 -13.89 -11.11
CA ILE A 194 -4.35 -14.21 -11.66
C ILE A 194 -4.38 -15.62 -12.24
N GLY A 195 -4.17 -15.75 -13.56
CA GLY A 195 -4.38 -17.03 -14.26
C GLY A 195 -5.78 -17.61 -13.96
N GLU A 196 -5.82 -18.81 -13.40
CA GLU A 196 -7.07 -19.49 -12.98
C GLU A 196 -7.47 -19.18 -11.53
N ASN A 197 -6.58 -18.54 -10.75
CA ASN A 197 -6.83 -18.22 -9.35
C ASN A 197 -7.71 -16.97 -9.24
N LYS A 198 -8.80 -17.09 -8.50
CA LYS A 198 -9.76 -16.01 -8.25
C LYS A 198 -9.99 -15.84 -6.76
N SER A 199 -9.75 -14.63 -6.27
CA SER A 199 -10.15 -14.19 -4.93
C SER A 199 -11.34 -13.25 -5.05
N ILE A 200 -12.36 -13.46 -4.23
CA ILE A 200 -13.56 -12.61 -4.18
C ILE A 200 -13.78 -12.21 -2.73
N ARG A 201 -13.94 -10.91 -2.48
CA ARG A 201 -14.31 -10.37 -1.18
C ARG A 201 -15.48 -9.40 -1.33
N LYS A 202 -16.35 -9.35 -0.32
CA LYS A 202 -17.35 -8.27 -0.21
C LYS A 202 -16.75 -7.13 0.60
N ALA A 203 -17.07 -5.90 0.24
CA ALA A 203 -16.57 -4.71 0.89
C ALA A 203 -17.67 -3.65 1.07
N CYS A 204 -17.51 -2.81 2.09
CA CYS A 204 -18.38 -1.67 2.35
C CYS A 204 -17.53 -0.38 2.42
N LEU A 205 -17.57 0.44 1.37
CA LEU A 205 -16.73 1.65 1.26
C LEU A 205 -16.98 2.72 2.35
N PRO A 206 -18.21 3.01 2.78
CA PRO A 206 -18.44 3.99 3.86
C PRO A 206 -17.94 3.54 5.24
N GLY A 207 -17.63 2.25 5.41
CA GLY A 207 -17.34 1.67 6.71
C GLY A 207 -18.50 1.77 7.70
N TYR A 208 -18.24 1.37 8.94
CA TYR A 208 -19.13 1.64 10.08
C TYR A 208 -18.59 2.87 10.82
N ASP A 209 -19.44 3.87 11.06
CA ASP A 209 -19.08 4.92 12.04
C ASP A 209 -19.12 4.26 13.42
N THR A 210 -17.97 3.84 13.94
CA THR A 210 -17.86 3.40 15.35
C THR A 210 -17.73 4.58 16.32
N GLU A 211 -17.58 5.81 15.82
CA GLU A 211 -17.38 7.00 16.64
C GLU A 211 -18.38 8.09 16.24
N ASP A 212 -19.54 8.06 16.89
CA ASP A 212 -20.30 9.25 17.35
C ASP A 212 -21.66 8.83 17.96
N VAL A 213 -21.63 7.96 18.97
CA VAL A 213 -22.66 7.98 20.01
C VAL A 213 -22.16 8.93 21.10
N GLN A 214 -22.10 10.22 20.77
CA GLN A 214 -22.03 11.23 21.82
C GLN A 214 -23.41 11.27 22.46
N GLU A 215 -23.61 10.46 23.51
CA GLU A 215 -24.75 10.60 24.39
C GLU A 215 -24.78 12.06 24.87
N MET A 216 -25.91 12.73 24.62
CA MET A 216 -26.10 14.09 25.12
C MET A 216 -25.98 14.04 26.65
N PRO A 217 -25.16 14.91 27.27
CA PRO A 217 -25.10 14.97 28.72
C PRO A 217 -26.49 15.32 29.27
N GLU A 218 -26.95 14.57 30.27
CA GLU A 218 -28.33 14.60 30.79
C GLU A 218 -28.80 15.97 31.29
N ASN A 219 -27.88 16.92 31.47
CA ASN A 219 -28.14 18.22 32.08
C ASN A 219 -28.79 19.25 31.14
N ASP A 220 -28.93 18.97 29.84
CA ASP A 220 -29.40 19.95 28.84
C ASP A 220 -30.86 19.71 28.39
N ARG A 221 -31.70 19.19 29.29
CA ARG A 221 -33.13 18.93 29.05
C ARG A 221 -34.05 20.12 29.35
N THR A 222 -33.54 21.24 29.84
CA THR A 222 -34.36 22.27 30.52
C THR A 222 -34.51 23.61 29.83
N TRP A 223 -34.20 23.78 28.54
CA TRP A 223 -34.56 25.02 27.82
C TRP A 223 -34.98 24.79 26.36
N VAL A 224 -36.22 24.30 26.18
CA VAL A 224 -36.89 24.33 24.87
C VAL A 224 -37.99 25.39 24.89
N GLN A 225 -37.74 26.56 24.28
CA GLN A 225 -38.81 27.52 23.97
C GLN A 225 -39.66 27.02 22.78
N PRO A 226 -40.99 27.21 22.73
CA PRO A 226 -41.87 26.48 21.81
C PRO A 226 -41.93 27.00 20.35
N ARG A 227 -40.99 27.82 19.87
CA ARG A 227 -41.20 28.56 18.60
C ARG A 227 -40.06 28.59 17.58
N MET A 228 -39.02 27.78 17.74
CA MET A 228 -38.19 27.40 16.59
C MET A 228 -38.40 25.92 16.31
N ARG A 229 -38.82 25.60 15.08
CA ARG A 229 -38.69 24.22 14.60
C ARG A 229 -37.23 23.85 14.79
N PRO A 230 -36.89 22.77 15.51
CA PRO A 230 -35.52 22.34 15.56
C PRO A 230 -35.10 22.16 14.11
N VAL A 231 -34.04 22.85 13.68
CA VAL A 231 -33.31 22.41 12.50
C VAL A 231 -32.90 21.00 12.88
N ARG A 232 -33.66 20.03 12.37
CA ARG A 232 -33.28 18.63 12.45
C ARG A 232 -32.01 18.56 11.62
N ILE A 233 -30.87 18.77 12.26
CA ILE A 233 -29.62 18.16 11.81
C ILE A 233 -30.02 16.71 11.68
N PHE A 234 -30.20 16.25 10.43
CA PHE A 234 -30.49 14.87 10.12
C PHE A 234 -29.24 14.07 10.53
N ARG A 235 -29.04 13.84 11.84
CA ARG A 235 -28.12 12.83 12.34
C ARG A 235 -28.67 11.51 11.79
N ARG A 236 -27.88 10.93 10.88
CA ARG A 236 -28.20 9.85 9.95
C ARG A 236 -28.67 8.60 10.69
N ARG A 237 -29.97 8.47 10.91
CA ARG A 237 -30.56 7.35 11.66
C ARG A 237 -30.74 6.06 10.84
N ASN A 238 -30.11 5.93 9.68
CA ASN A 238 -30.40 4.85 8.73
C ASN A 238 -29.19 4.38 7.90
N ARG A 239 -27.95 4.41 8.44
CA ARG A 239 -26.94 3.51 7.89
C ARG A 239 -27.36 2.11 8.30
N ARG A 240 -27.83 1.30 7.35
CA ARG A 240 -28.05 -0.12 7.59
C ARG A 240 -26.68 -0.69 7.90
N VAL A 241 -26.50 -1.16 9.13
CA VAL A 241 -25.33 -1.91 9.52
C VAL A 241 -25.55 -3.31 8.96
N PRO A 242 -24.80 -3.80 7.94
CA PRO A 242 -24.84 -5.22 7.63
C PRO A 242 -24.61 -6.04 8.92
N PRO A 243 -25.37 -7.11 9.16
CA PRO A 243 -25.17 -7.93 10.34
C PRO A 243 -23.71 -8.42 10.40
N PRO A 244 -23.10 -8.48 11.61
CA PRO A 244 -21.69 -8.85 11.83
C PRO A 244 -21.32 -10.29 11.41
N GLU A 245 -22.23 -11.00 10.75
CA GLU A 245 -22.07 -12.38 10.27
C GLU A 245 -21.69 -12.46 8.77
N ALA A 246 -21.55 -11.32 8.09
CA ALA A 246 -21.08 -11.29 6.70
C ALA A 246 -19.56 -11.01 6.67
N ASP A 247 -18.80 -11.85 5.97
CA ASP A 247 -17.37 -11.65 5.64
C ASP A 247 -17.19 -10.42 4.73
N VAL A 248 -17.36 -9.23 5.32
CA VAL A 248 -17.33 -7.93 4.66
C VAL A 248 -16.11 -7.16 5.11
N GLN A 249 -15.25 -6.83 4.15
CA GLN A 249 -14.07 -6.01 4.35
C GLN A 249 -14.46 -4.55 4.55
N LEU A 250 -13.76 -3.91 5.50
CA LEU A 250 -13.97 -2.52 5.84
C LEU A 250 -12.67 -1.74 5.61
N PRO A 251 -12.76 -0.49 5.17
CA PRO A 251 -11.60 0.35 5.04
C PRO A 251 -11.00 0.67 6.41
N GLN A 252 -9.67 0.74 6.47
CA GLN A 252 -8.91 1.22 7.62
C GLN A 252 -8.33 2.60 7.32
N LYS A 253 -8.28 3.46 8.35
CA LYS A 253 -7.71 4.80 8.21
C LYS A 253 -6.19 4.76 8.37
N ARG A 254 -5.48 5.29 7.38
CA ARG A 254 -4.02 5.44 7.35
C ARG A 254 -3.57 6.67 8.12
N ALA A 255 -2.28 6.73 8.45
CA ALA A 255 -1.67 7.88 9.12
C ALA A 255 -1.74 9.18 8.30
N ASP A 256 -1.78 9.09 6.98
CA ASP A 256 -1.92 10.21 6.04
C ASP A 256 -3.39 10.70 5.87
N GLY A 257 -4.33 10.08 6.61
CA GLY A 257 -5.75 10.39 6.56
C GLY A 257 -6.50 9.82 5.34
N TRP A 258 -5.83 9.05 4.47
CA TRP A 258 -6.51 8.23 3.47
C TRP A 258 -7.07 6.95 4.10
N MET A 259 -8.01 6.31 3.42
CA MET A 259 -8.48 4.97 3.75
C MET A 259 -7.84 3.94 2.83
N GLU A 260 -7.60 2.75 3.37
CA GLU A 260 -7.19 1.56 2.63
C GLU A 260 -8.20 0.44 2.83
N LEU A 261 -8.62 -0.19 1.73
CA LEU A 261 -9.51 -1.34 1.73
C LEU A 261 -8.82 -2.52 1.06
N GLU A 262 -8.67 -3.64 1.75
CA GLU A 262 -8.14 -4.87 1.15
C GLU A 262 -9.16 -5.45 0.15
N LEU A 263 -8.72 -5.61 -1.09
CA LEU A 263 -9.52 -6.16 -2.19
C LEU A 263 -9.35 -7.68 -2.31
N GLY A 264 -8.21 -8.21 -1.87
CA GLY A 264 -7.92 -9.63 -1.92
C GLY A 264 -6.42 -9.92 -1.93
N GLU A 265 -6.08 -11.18 -1.69
CA GLU A 265 -4.72 -11.69 -1.74
C GLU A 265 -4.52 -12.61 -2.94
N PHE A 266 -3.29 -12.68 -3.43
CA PHE A 266 -2.88 -13.56 -4.52
C PHE A 266 -1.40 -13.94 -4.38
N PHE A 267 -0.99 -15.02 -5.03
CA PHE A 267 0.38 -15.51 -4.99
C PHE A 267 0.98 -15.48 -6.39
N ILE A 268 2.23 -15.00 -6.50
CA ILE A 268 3.00 -15.05 -7.74
C ILE A 268 3.92 -16.27 -7.66
N GLU A 269 3.68 -17.28 -8.50
CA GLU A 269 4.52 -18.48 -8.58
C GLU A 269 5.70 -18.26 -9.53
N GLY A 270 5.44 -17.66 -10.71
CA GLY A 270 6.43 -17.52 -11.77
C GLY A 270 6.30 -16.26 -12.63
N ALA A 271 7.19 -16.10 -13.61
CA ALA A 271 7.18 -14.96 -14.55
C ALA A 271 6.09 -15.04 -15.63
N ASP A 272 5.38 -16.17 -15.73
CA ASP A 272 4.40 -16.41 -16.81
C ASP A 272 2.95 -16.50 -16.30
N ASP A 273 2.69 -16.03 -15.09
CA ASP A 273 1.34 -16.03 -14.49
C ASP A 273 0.38 -15.02 -15.18
N GLY A 274 0.82 -14.41 -16.28
CA GLY A 274 0.03 -13.49 -17.10
C GLY A 274 -0.21 -12.12 -16.45
N GLU A 275 -1.46 -11.67 -16.51
CA GLU A 275 -1.89 -10.36 -16.03
C GLU A 275 -2.71 -10.52 -14.74
N VAL A 276 -2.32 -9.80 -13.68
CA VAL A 276 -3.12 -9.64 -12.48
C VAL A 276 -4.22 -8.62 -12.78
N SER A 277 -5.47 -9.03 -12.71
CA SER A 277 -6.64 -8.16 -12.86
C SER A 277 -7.34 -7.98 -11.52
N ILE A 278 -7.62 -6.72 -11.16
CA ILE A 278 -8.27 -6.34 -9.92
C ILE A 278 -9.51 -5.53 -10.29
N SER A 279 -10.65 -5.80 -9.67
CA SER A 279 -11.85 -4.98 -9.86
C SER A 279 -12.61 -4.76 -8.55
N LEU A 280 -13.24 -3.60 -8.43
CA LEU A 280 -14.23 -3.30 -7.41
C LEU A 280 -15.51 -2.85 -8.10
N THR A 281 -16.60 -3.61 -7.89
CA THR A 281 -17.89 -3.38 -8.55
C THR A 281 -19.03 -3.42 -7.57
N GLU A 282 -20.05 -2.57 -7.73
CA GLU A 282 -21.29 -2.72 -6.97
C GLU A 282 -22.06 -3.98 -7.36
N THR A 283 -22.52 -4.75 -6.37
CA THR A 283 -23.34 -5.93 -6.62
C THR A 283 -24.78 -5.50 -6.91
N SER A 284 -25.26 -5.74 -8.13
CA SER A 284 -26.66 -5.52 -8.51
C SER A 284 -27.66 -6.39 -7.75
#